data_AF-A0A0C9ZDK8-F1
#
_entry.id   AF-A0A0C9ZDK8-F1
#
_cell.length_a   1.000
_cell.length_b   1.000
_cell.length_c   1.000
_cell.angle_alpha   90.00
_cell.angle_beta   90.00
_cell.angle_gamma   90.00
#
_symmetry.space_group_name_H-M   'P 1'
#
loop_
_entity.id
_entity.type
_entity.pdbx_description
1 polymer ?
#
loop_
_entity_poly.entity_id
_entity_poly.type
_entity_poly.pdbx_seq_one_letter_code
_entity_poly.pdbx_strand_id
1 'polypeptide(L)'
;MADVDTSMILRVRPLYPHEAQRSKDLSFGENVVIEAHPSKSGGDWWYGTTVNDGRSGFFPQTYVQVVEPVQATALYSYEGSSPDELSFTEGDVLTIVDRLESDWWRAERDGVVYAVPAAFVEA
;
A
#
# COMPACT_ATOMS: atom_id res chain seq x y z
N MET A 1 -22.03 -6.17 7.07
CA MET A 1 -20.80 -6.29 7.89
C MET A 1 -20.65 -7.65 8.57
N ALA A 2 -21.66 -8.54 8.60
CA ALA A 2 -21.57 -9.82 9.31
C ALA A 2 -20.43 -10.76 8.83
N ASP A 3 -20.08 -10.67 7.54
CA ASP A 3 -19.07 -11.52 6.91
C ASP A 3 -17.67 -10.90 6.88
N VAL A 4 -17.44 -9.72 7.47
CA VAL A 4 -16.11 -9.10 7.54
C VAL A 4 -15.39 -9.59 8.79
N ASP A 5 -14.17 -10.10 8.64
CA ASP A 5 -13.31 -10.46 9.76
C ASP A 5 -12.60 -9.23 10.34
N THR A 6 -13.25 -8.60 11.31
CA THR A 6 -12.70 -7.42 12.00
C THR A 6 -11.56 -7.77 12.96
N SER A 7 -11.27 -9.05 13.20
CA SER A 7 -10.15 -9.47 14.04
C SER A 7 -8.82 -9.52 13.29
N MET A 8 -8.88 -9.54 11.95
CA MET A 8 -7.71 -9.56 11.09
C MET A 8 -7.61 -8.23 10.34
N ILE A 9 -6.41 -7.63 10.38
CA ILE A 9 -6.06 -6.45 9.59
C ILE A 9 -4.85 -6.83 8.74
N LEU A 10 -5.00 -6.74 7.43
CA LEU A 10 -3.93 -6.87 6.45
C LEU A 10 -3.61 -5.50 5.89
N ARG A 11 -2.33 -5.16 5.74
CA ARG A 11 -1.95 -4.03 4.89
C ARG A 11 -1.86 -4.53 3.45
N VAL A 12 -2.49 -3.82 2.53
CA VAL A 12 -2.51 -4.20 1.12
C VAL A 12 -2.20 -3.01 0.22
N ARG A 13 -1.58 -3.28 -0.92
CA ARG A 13 -1.37 -2.32 -2.00
C ARG A 13 -2.21 -2.69 -3.22
N PRO A 14 -2.88 -1.74 -3.87
CA PRO A 14 -3.54 -1.98 -5.15
C PRO A 14 -2.56 -2.38 -6.26
N LEU A 15 -2.93 -3.42 -7.01
CA LEU A 15 -2.31 -3.81 -8.28
C LEU A 15 -2.90 -3.03 -9.45
N TYR A 16 -4.16 -2.60 -9.31
CA TYR A 16 -4.95 -1.87 -10.31
C TYR A 16 -5.85 -0.84 -9.61
N PRO A 17 -6.22 0.28 -10.26
CA PRO A 17 -7.20 1.19 -9.72
C PRO A 17 -8.58 0.52 -9.66
N HIS A 18 -9.40 0.91 -8.68
CA HIS A 18 -10.77 0.44 -8.55
C HIS A 18 -11.72 1.64 -8.42
N GLU A 19 -12.75 1.66 -9.26
CA GLU A 19 -13.85 2.63 -9.17
C GLU A 19 -15.08 1.97 -8.55
N ALA A 20 -15.59 2.56 -7.48
CA ALA A 20 -16.79 2.11 -6.79
C ALA A 20 -17.99 2.05 -7.74
N GLN A 21 -18.57 0.87 -7.91
CA GLN A 21 -19.78 0.67 -8.72
C GLN A 21 -21.06 0.81 -7.87
N ARG A 22 -20.92 0.68 -6.55
CA ARG A 22 -22.00 0.81 -5.57
C ARG A 22 -21.60 1.79 -4.49
N SER A 23 -22.59 2.35 -3.79
CA SER A 23 -22.36 3.31 -2.70
C SER A 23 -21.58 2.75 -1.50
N LYS A 24 -21.41 1.42 -1.42
CA LYS A 24 -20.67 0.75 -0.34
C LYS A 24 -19.27 0.30 -0.79
N ASP A 25 -18.93 0.49 -2.06
CA ASP A 25 -17.64 0.06 -2.60
C ASP A 25 -16.59 1.16 -2.36
N LEU A 26 -15.35 0.75 -2.15
CA LEU A 26 -14.22 1.66 -1.97
C LEU A 26 -13.60 1.97 -3.33
N SER A 27 -13.41 3.26 -3.65
CA SER A 27 -12.58 3.68 -4.78
C SER A 27 -11.15 3.95 -4.33
N PHE A 28 -10.16 3.49 -5.09
CA PHE A 28 -8.74 3.76 -4.84
C PHE A 28 -7.91 3.75 -6.14
N GLY A 29 -6.77 4.44 -6.10
CA GLY A 29 -5.74 4.41 -7.15
C GLY A 29 -4.63 3.39 -6.85
N GLU A 30 -3.59 3.35 -7.68
CA GLU A 30 -2.51 2.35 -7.61
C GLU A 30 -1.50 2.58 -6.47
N ASN A 31 -1.40 3.82 -6.00
CA ASN A 31 -0.33 4.29 -5.10
C ASN A 31 -0.83 4.59 -3.68
N VAL A 32 -1.70 3.74 -3.14
CA VAL A 32 -2.19 3.86 -1.76
C VAL A 32 -1.97 2.58 -0.96
N VAL A 33 -1.94 2.71 0.36
CA VAL A 33 -2.06 1.58 1.27
C VAL A 33 -3.47 1.52 1.83
N ILE A 34 -4.01 0.30 1.91
CA ILE A 34 -5.32 0.02 2.47
C ILE A 34 -5.13 -0.92 3.66
N GLU A 35 -5.77 -0.59 4.79
CA GLU A 35 -5.98 -1.53 5.89
C GLU A 35 -7.23 -2.35 5.59
N ALA A 36 -7.04 -3.62 5.26
CA ALA A 36 -8.05 -4.53 4.77
C ALA A 36 -8.46 -5.58 5.80
N HIS A 37 -9.76 -5.85 5.84
CA HIS A 37 -10.42 -6.89 6.61
C HIS A 37 -11.04 -7.91 5.66
N PRO A 38 -10.48 -9.14 5.59
CA PRO A 38 -11.00 -10.17 4.72
C PRO A 38 -12.38 -10.70 5.10
N SER A 39 -12.96 -11.49 4.21
CA SER A 39 -14.22 -12.19 4.49
C SER A 39 -13.99 -13.37 5.45
N LYS A 40 -14.87 -13.53 6.45
CA LYS A 40 -14.89 -14.68 7.38
C LYS A 40 -15.20 -16.00 6.68
N SER A 41 -15.97 -15.95 5.59
CA SER A 41 -16.39 -17.13 4.84
C SER A 41 -15.55 -17.40 3.59
N GLY A 42 -14.47 -16.62 3.38
CA GLY A 42 -13.62 -16.75 2.20
C GLY A 42 -14.22 -16.13 0.93
N GLY A 43 -15.14 -15.18 1.07
CA GLY A 43 -15.70 -14.44 -0.06
C GLY A 43 -14.69 -13.51 -0.75
N ASP A 44 -14.97 -13.18 -2.01
CA ASP A 44 -14.07 -12.42 -2.89
C ASP A 44 -13.97 -10.93 -2.57
N TRP A 45 -14.79 -10.43 -1.66
CA TRP A 45 -14.86 -9.02 -1.31
C TRP A 45 -14.37 -8.79 0.10
N TRP A 46 -13.40 -7.89 0.23
CA TRP A 46 -12.86 -7.44 1.50
C TRP A 46 -13.41 -6.06 1.82
N TYR A 47 -13.39 -5.68 3.09
CA TYR A 47 -13.69 -4.33 3.53
C TYR A 47 -12.40 -3.65 3.94
N GLY A 48 -12.14 -2.42 3.53
CA GLY A 48 -10.94 -1.74 4.00
C GLY A 48 -11.08 -0.24 4.05
N THR A 49 -10.03 0.38 4.58
CA THR A 49 -9.89 1.82 4.75
C THR A 49 -8.57 2.26 4.14
N THR A 50 -8.60 3.24 3.25
CA THR A 50 -7.40 3.88 2.72
C THR A 50 -6.68 4.65 3.83
N VAL A 51 -5.37 4.42 3.97
CA VAL A 51 -4.58 5.04 5.06
C VAL A 51 -4.40 6.55 4.82
N ASN A 52 -4.28 6.98 3.57
CA ASN A 52 -3.98 8.37 3.21
C ASN A 52 -5.16 9.34 3.40
N ASP A 53 -6.40 8.88 3.25
CA ASP A 53 -7.59 9.75 3.29
C ASP A 53 -8.78 9.20 4.11
N GLY A 54 -8.66 8.00 4.68
CA GLY A 54 -9.63 7.43 5.59
C GLY A 54 -10.96 6.97 4.95
N ARG A 55 -11.03 6.89 3.61
CA ARG A 55 -12.22 6.38 2.93
C ARG A 55 -12.32 4.87 3.13
N SER A 56 -13.53 4.39 3.42
CA SER A 56 -13.78 2.97 3.66
C SER A 56 -14.87 2.40 2.77
N GLY A 57 -14.75 1.13 2.42
CA GLY A 57 -15.73 0.42 1.60
C GLY A 57 -15.28 -0.98 1.22
N PHE A 58 -16.10 -1.64 0.42
CA PHE A 58 -15.83 -2.98 -0.10
C PHE A 58 -15.04 -2.92 -1.41
N PHE A 59 -14.12 -3.86 -1.59
CA PHE A 59 -13.40 -4.02 -2.86
C PHE A 59 -13.04 -5.50 -3.09
N PRO A 60 -12.79 -5.91 -4.35
CA PRO A 60 -12.39 -7.27 -4.65
C PRO A 60 -10.97 -7.57 -4.17
N GLN A 61 -10.75 -8.70 -3.48
CA GLN A 61 -9.43 -9.09 -2.99
C GLN A 61 -8.39 -9.25 -4.11
N THR A 62 -8.83 -9.55 -5.33
CA THR A 62 -7.97 -9.76 -6.49
C THR A 62 -7.33 -8.47 -7.03
N TYR A 63 -7.78 -7.30 -6.58
CA TYR A 63 -7.23 -6.00 -6.98
C TYR A 63 -6.04 -5.57 -6.13
N VAL A 64 -5.73 -6.31 -5.07
CA VAL A 64 -4.72 -5.92 -4.10
C VAL A 64 -3.73 -7.05 -3.86
N GLN A 65 -2.56 -6.68 -3.38
CA GLN A 65 -1.54 -7.59 -2.88
C GLN A 65 -1.31 -7.30 -1.40
N VAL A 66 -1.24 -8.34 -0.58
CA VAL A 66 -0.85 -8.22 0.83
C VAL A 66 0.61 -7.82 0.90
N VAL A 67 0.91 -6.81 1.71
CA VAL A 67 2.27 -6.29 1.92
C VAL A 67 2.66 -6.44 3.37
N GLU A 68 3.91 -6.84 3.59
CA GLU A 68 4.54 -6.88 4.91
C GLU A 68 5.60 -5.78 4.95
N PRO A 69 5.33 -4.65 5.63
CA PRO A 69 6.26 -3.53 5.63
C PRO A 69 7.56 -3.90 6.35
N VAL A 70 8.69 -3.54 5.74
CA VAL A 70 10.01 -3.66 6.35
C VAL A 70 10.65 -2.28 6.47
N GLN A 71 11.43 -2.06 7.51
CA GLN A 71 12.19 -0.82 7.65
C GLN A 71 13.48 -0.93 6.83
N ALA A 72 13.83 0.11 6.10
CA ALA A 72 15.11 0.22 5.40
C ALA A 72 15.76 1.57 5.72
N THR A 73 17.08 1.58 5.86
CA THR A 73 17.87 2.80 6.08
C THR A 73 18.37 3.33 4.74
N ALA A 74 18.20 4.63 4.48
CA ALA A 74 18.77 5.30 3.33
C ALA A 74 20.30 5.40 3.48
N LEU A 75 21.03 4.81 2.54
CA LEU A 75 22.48 4.86 2.46
C LEU A 75 22.99 6.16 1.82
N TYR A 76 22.15 6.80 1.00
CA TYR A 76 22.45 8.05 0.29
C TYR A 76 21.18 8.90 0.20
N SER A 77 21.34 10.22 0.10
CA SER A 77 20.22 11.12 -0.22
C SER A 77 19.75 10.93 -1.66
N TYR A 78 18.45 11.06 -1.89
CA TYR A 78 17.83 10.97 -3.21
C TYR A 78 16.76 12.05 -3.39
N GLU A 79 16.82 12.75 -4.52
CA GLU A 79 15.80 13.72 -4.93
C GLU A 79 14.97 13.09 -6.05
N GLY A 80 13.70 12.82 -5.75
CA GLY A 80 12.76 12.23 -6.69
C GLY A 80 12.58 13.13 -7.92
N SER A 81 12.63 12.54 -9.09
CA SER A 81 12.53 13.22 -10.37
C SER A 81 11.08 13.35 -10.87
N SER A 82 10.15 12.62 -10.25
CA SER A 82 8.73 12.60 -10.59
C SER A 82 7.86 12.55 -9.32
N PRO A 83 6.55 12.86 -9.41
CA PRO A 83 5.63 12.79 -8.27
C PRO A 83 5.45 11.39 -7.67
N ASP A 84 5.81 10.35 -8.44
CA ASP A 84 5.71 8.95 -8.01
C ASP A 84 6.99 8.48 -7.30
N GLU A 85 8.02 9.32 -7.19
CA GLU A 85 9.30 9.01 -6.54
C GLU A 85 9.40 9.70 -5.17
N LEU A 86 9.92 8.99 -4.17
CA LEU A 86 10.09 9.54 -2.83
C LEU A 86 11.43 10.24 -2.71
N SER A 87 11.43 11.52 -2.32
CA SER A 87 12.65 12.19 -1.86
C SER A 87 12.94 11.84 -0.39
N PHE A 88 14.22 11.57 -0.10
CA PHE A 88 14.72 11.21 1.23
C PHE A 88 16.20 11.60 1.40
N THR A 89 16.65 11.66 2.65
CA THR A 89 18.02 12.00 3.03
C THR A 89 18.76 10.76 3.53
N GLU A 90 20.09 10.72 3.34
CA GLU A 90 20.96 9.73 3.98
C GLU A 90 20.66 9.62 5.49
N GLY A 91 20.52 8.38 5.96
CA GLY A 91 20.17 8.06 7.35
C GLY A 91 18.67 8.02 7.65
N ASP A 92 17.80 8.43 6.72
CA ASP A 92 16.35 8.29 6.88
C ASP A 92 15.96 6.81 6.98
N VAL A 93 14.97 6.52 7.82
CA VAL A 93 14.34 5.19 7.87
C VAL A 93 13.06 5.22 7.05
N LEU A 94 13.02 4.39 6.01
CA LEU A 94 11.90 4.26 5.08
C LEU A 94 11.11 2.98 5.38
N THR A 95 9.79 3.05 5.19
CA THR A 95 8.92 1.87 5.27
C THR A 95 8.75 1.29 3.87
N ILE A 96 9.44 0.18 3.58
CA ILE A 96 9.36 -0.51 2.29
C ILE A 96 8.20 -1.50 2.31
N VAL A 97 7.30 -1.38 1.34
CA VAL A 97 6.10 -2.22 1.20
C VAL A 97 6.19 -3.23 0.05
N ASP A 98 7.13 -3.05 -0.88
CA ASP A 98 7.38 -4.00 -1.97
C ASP A 98 8.84 -3.95 -2.43
N ARG A 99 9.46 -5.12 -2.61
CA ARG A 99 10.85 -5.32 -3.05
C ARG A 99 10.97 -6.32 -4.19
N LEU A 100 9.86 -6.64 -4.87
CA LEU A 100 9.84 -7.66 -5.92
C LEU A 100 10.61 -7.22 -7.19
N GLU A 101 10.80 -5.92 -7.38
CA GLU A 101 11.57 -5.34 -8.47
C GLU A 101 13.02 -5.07 -8.02
N SER A 102 13.99 -5.35 -8.90
CA SER A 102 15.42 -5.29 -8.54
C SER A 102 15.95 -3.86 -8.38
N ASP A 103 15.42 -2.92 -9.17
CA ASP A 103 16.02 -1.59 -9.32
C ASP A 103 15.22 -0.52 -8.55
N TRP A 104 13.91 -0.73 -8.39
CA TRP A 104 13.00 0.20 -7.75
C TRP A 104 12.13 -0.51 -6.73
N TRP A 105 12.30 -0.15 -5.47
CA TRP A 105 11.41 -0.62 -4.40
C TRP A 105 10.26 0.35 -4.21
N ARG A 106 9.20 -0.13 -3.57
CA ARG A 106 8.07 0.71 -3.19
C ARG A 106 8.17 1.05 -1.71
N ALA A 107 8.27 2.34 -1.41
CA ALA A 107 8.25 2.89 -0.06
C ALA A 107 6.90 3.56 0.22
N GLU A 108 6.43 3.47 1.45
CA GLU A 108 5.24 4.17 1.92
C GLU A 108 5.63 5.42 2.72
N ARG A 109 4.92 6.52 2.47
CA ARG A 109 4.86 7.69 3.34
C ARG A 109 3.41 8.16 3.46
N ASP A 110 2.90 8.24 4.68
CA ASP A 110 1.54 8.71 5.00
C ASP A 110 0.43 7.99 4.21
N GLY A 111 0.55 6.66 4.06
CA GLY A 111 -0.41 5.85 3.32
C GLY A 111 -0.33 5.97 1.80
N VAL A 112 0.62 6.74 1.26
CA VAL A 112 0.91 6.85 -0.17
C VAL A 112 2.16 6.05 -0.50
N VAL A 113 2.14 5.36 -1.65
CA VAL A 113 3.24 4.53 -2.12
C VAL A 113 4.02 5.23 -3.21
N TYR A 114 5.35 5.20 -3.09
CA TYR A 114 6.30 5.85 -3.98
C TYR A 114 7.41 4.89 -4.40
N ALA A 115 8.00 5.11 -5.55
CA ALA A 115 9.21 4.43 -6.00
C ALA A 115 10.45 5.01 -5.30
N VAL A 116 11.38 4.13 -4.90
CA VAL A 116 12.71 4.49 -4.41
C VAL A 116 13.77 3.61 -5.06
N PRO A 117 14.96 4.14 -5.39
CA PRO A 117 16.01 3.33 -5.98
C PRO A 117 16.53 2.31 -4.94
N ALA A 118 16.43 1.02 -5.26
CA ALA A 118 16.81 -0.06 -4.36
C ALA A 118 18.28 0.03 -3.91
N ALA A 119 19.16 0.49 -4.79
CA ALA A 119 20.59 0.65 -4.51
C ALA A 119 20.92 1.74 -3.47
N PHE A 120 19.95 2.57 -3.08
CA PHE A 120 20.15 3.68 -2.15
C PHE A 120 19.66 3.35 -0.74
N VAL A 121 19.14 2.15 -0.51
CA VAL A 121 18.50 1.75 0.75
C VAL A 121 18.96 0.35 1.17
N GLU A 122 19.04 0.11 2.48
CA GLU A 122 19.42 -1.18 3.07
C GLU A 122 18.36 -1.60 4.11
N ALA A 123 17.81 -2.81 3.97
CA ALA A 123 16.73 -3.34 4.82
C ALA A 123 17.19 -4.54 5.66
#